data_AF-K1TQC3-F1
#
_entry.id   AF-K1TQC3-F1
#
_cell.length_a   1.000
_cell.length_b   1.000
_cell.length_c   1.000
_cell.angle_alpha   90.00
_cell.angle_beta   90.00
_cell.angle_gamma   90.00
#
_symmetry.space_group_name_H-M   'P 1'
#
loop_
_entity.id
_entity.type
_entity.pdbx_description
1 polymer ?
#
loop_
_entity_poly.entity_id
_entity_poly.type
_entity_poly.pdbx_seq_one_letter_code
_entity_poly.pdbx_strand_id
1 'polypeptide(L)'
;KQTETIKEPKEKKVRTVKVGTHKKTVIALWVVLIASVSFGVYKNFTAIDQHTTHEKEIIELRLQDTNGIENFVKNFAKSYYTWNNSKEAIEARTQAISGYLTKELQDLNVDTIRTDIPTSSTVTDVIVWSIEQSGTDTFSATYEVDQQIKEGEQTSNVKSNLYCKSLCGR
;
A
#
# COMPACT_ATOMS: atom_id res chain seq x y z
N LYS A 1 -82.79 36.10 -64.52
CA LYS A 1 -82.13 34.78 -64.74
C LYS A 1 -80.63 35.05 -64.75
N GLN A 2 -79.85 34.21 -64.07
CA GLN A 2 -78.40 34.28 -63.80
C GLN A 2 -77.99 35.23 -62.67
N THR A 3 -77.86 34.66 -61.48
CA THR A 3 -77.05 35.19 -60.38
C THR A 3 -75.74 34.42 -60.40
N GLU A 4 -74.66 35.14 -60.66
CA GLU A 4 -73.29 34.65 -60.72
C GLU A 4 -72.84 34.16 -59.33
N THR A 5 -72.21 32.98 -59.30
CA THR A 5 -71.66 32.39 -58.08
C THR A 5 -70.19 32.79 -57.98
N ILE A 6 -69.88 33.88 -57.28
CA ILE A 6 -68.51 34.21 -56.89
C ILE A 6 -68.23 33.54 -55.54
N LYS A 7 -67.34 32.54 -55.54
CA LYS A 7 -66.83 31.91 -54.31
C LYS A 7 -65.69 32.77 -53.78
N GLU A 8 -65.89 33.42 -52.64
CA GLU A 8 -64.81 34.09 -51.91
C GLU A 8 -63.81 33.07 -51.31
N PRO A 9 -62.50 33.38 -51.32
CA PRO A 9 -61.48 32.51 -50.77
C PRO A 9 -61.49 32.58 -49.23
N LYS A 10 -61.61 31.41 -48.58
CA LYS A 10 -61.52 31.31 -47.11
C LYS A 10 -60.13 31.75 -46.63
N GLU A 11 -60.07 32.82 -45.84
CA GLU A 11 -58.90 33.22 -45.09
C GLU A 11 -58.45 32.07 -44.16
N LYS A 12 -57.22 31.57 -44.35
CA LYS A 12 -56.57 30.69 -43.38
C LYS A 12 -56.11 31.56 -42.20
N LYS A 13 -56.81 31.46 -41.06
CA LYS A 13 -56.30 32.01 -39.79
C LYS A 13 -54.92 31.43 -39.49
N VAL A 14 -53.88 32.24 -39.65
CA VAL A 14 -52.52 31.90 -39.22
C VAL A 14 -52.54 31.81 -37.69
N ARG A 15 -52.34 30.60 -37.17
CA ARG A 15 -52.30 30.34 -35.73
C ARG A 15 -51.02 30.97 -35.18
N THR A 16 -51.12 32.17 -34.61
CA THR A 16 -50.03 32.81 -33.88
C THR A 16 -49.69 31.97 -32.65
N VAL A 17 -48.56 31.29 -32.66
CA VAL A 17 -48.06 30.54 -31.52
C VAL A 17 -47.45 31.54 -30.54
N LYS A 18 -48.24 31.98 -29.55
CA LYS A 18 -47.70 32.71 -28.40
C LYS A 18 -46.89 31.72 -27.55
N VAL A 19 -45.61 31.62 -27.86
CA VAL A 19 -44.66 30.87 -27.04
C VAL A 19 -44.34 31.74 -25.83
N GLY A 20 -44.76 31.30 -24.64
CA GLY A 20 -44.38 31.95 -23.38
C GLY A 20 -42.86 31.88 -23.21
N THR A 21 -42.16 32.94 -23.61
CA THR A 21 -40.70 33.05 -23.66
C THR A 21 -40.06 32.68 -22.32
N HIS A 22 -40.71 33.06 -21.22
CA HIS A 22 -40.21 32.86 -19.86
C HIS A 22 -40.01 31.39 -19.47
N LYS A 23 -40.93 30.48 -19.84
CA LYS A 23 -40.79 29.05 -19.48
C LYS A 23 -39.62 28.38 -20.22
N LYS A 24 -39.39 28.77 -21.48
CA LYS A 24 -38.27 28.26 -22.28
C LYS A 24 -36.93 28.80 -21.77
N THR A 25 -36.88 30.08 -21.41
CA THR A 25 -35.67 30.69 -20.83
C THR A 25 -35.33 30.07 -19.48
N VAL A 26 -36.33 29.79 -18.63
CA VAL A 26 -36.10 29.10 -17.34
C VAL A 26 -35.55 27.69 -17.57
N ILE A 27 -36.11 26.90 -18.50
CA ILE A 27 -35.59 25.57 -18.82
C ILE A 27 -34.16 25.65 -19.36
N ALA A 28 -33.87 26.61 -20.24
CA ALA A 28 -32.51 26.83 -20.74
C ALA A 28 -31.54 27.20 -19.61
N LEU A 29 -31.96 28.06 -18.68
CA LEU A 29 -31.18 28.43 -17.50
C LEU A 29 -30.92 27.23 -16.57
N TRP A 30 -31.90 26.35 -16.37
CA TRP A 30 -31.72 25.12 -15.61
C TRP A 30 -30.72 24.17 -16.27
N VAL A 31 -30.78 24.01 -17.60
CA VAL A 31 -29.84 23.17 -18.35
C VAL A 31 -28.42 23.73 -18.27
N VAL A 32 -28.26 25.05 -18.43
CA VAL A 32 -26.96 25.73 -18.32
C VAL A 32 -26.40 25.61 -16.90
N LEU A 33 -27.25 25.72 -15.87
CA LEU A 33 -26.85 25.55 -14.48
C LEU A 33 -26.32 24.13 -14.22
N ILE A 34 -27.05 23.10 -14.67
CA ILE A 34 -26.64 21.69 -14.50
C ILE A 34 -25.33 21.41 -15.25
N ALA A 35 -25.17 21.96 -16.46
CA ALA A 35 -23.94 21.82 -17.24
C ALA A 35 -22.75 22.50 -16.53
N SER A 36 -22.95 23.70 -16.00
CA SER A 36 -21.91 24.45 -15.28
C SER A 36 -21.47 23.74 -14.00
N VAL A 37 -22.42 23.23 -13.21
CA VAL A 37 -22.11 22.49 -11.97
C VAL A 37 -21.39 21.18 -12.30
N SER A 38 -21.88 20.43 -13.31
CA SER A 38 -21.24 19.19 -13.77
C SER A 38 -19.81 19.43 -14.26
N PHE A 39 -19.58 20.51 -15.01
CA PHE A 39 -18.24 20.87 -15.51
C PHE A 39 -17.30 21.32 -14.38
N GLY A 40 -17.80 22.07 -13.39
CA GLY A 40 -17.03 22.48 -12.21
C GLY A 40 -16.63 21.31 -11.30
N VAL A 41 -17.51 20.33 -11.12
CA VAL A 41 -17.22 19.08 -10.41
C VAL A 41 -16.22 18.23 -11.21
N TYR A 42 -16.42 18.08 -12.52
CA TYR A 42 -15.49 17.34 -13.39
C TYR A 42 -14.07 17.92 -13.36
N LYS A 43 -13.94 19.26 -13.40
CA LYS A 43 -12.65 19.95 -13.29
C LYS A 43 -12.03 19.88 -11.89
N ASN A 44 -12.84 19.91 -10.82
CA ASN A 44 -12.35 19.69 -9.45
C ASN A 44 -11.84 18.26 -9.25
N PHE A 45 -12.56 17.26 -9.78
CA PHE A 45 -12.16 15.86 -9.65
C PHE A 45 -10.89 15.55 -10.46
N THR A 46 -10.76 16.08 -11.68
CA THR A 46 -9.53 15.94 -12.48
C THR A 46 -8.33 16.67 -11.88
N ALA A 47 -8.52 17.79 -11.16
CA ALA A 47 -7.43 18.48 -10.46
C ALA A 47 -6.99 17.79 -9.16
N ILE A 48 -7.92 17.16 -8.42
CA ILE A 48 -7.62 16.41 -7.19
C ILE A 48 -6.98 15.06 -7.51
N ASP A 49 -7.41 14.38 -8.57
CA ASP A 49 -6.89 13.04 -8.89
C ASP A 49 -5.46 13.09 -9.44
N GLN A 50 -5.10 14.13 -10.21
CA GLN A 50 -3.73 14.29 -10.73
C GLN A 50 -2.67 14.56 -9.65
N HIS A 51 -3.05 15.13 -8.50
CA HIS A 51 -2.14 15.28 -7.37
C HIS A 51 -2.07 14.04 -6.48
N THR A 52 -3.09 13.17 -6.54
CA THR A 52 -3.16 11.94 -5.74
C THR A 52 -2.55 10.74 -6.46
N THR A 53 -2.50 10.73 -7.80
CA THR A 53 -1.83 9.69 -8.58
C THR A 53 -0.32 9.72 -8.40
N HIS A 54 0.30 10.91 -8.34
CA HIS A 54 1.73 11.00 -8.04
C HIS A 54 2.07 10.51 -6.63
N GLU A 55 1.20 10.73 -5.64
CA GLU A 55 1.46 10.25 -4.29
C GLU A 55 1.25 8.74 -4.16
N LYS A 56 0.20 8.20 -4.81
CA LYS A 56 -0.06 6.75 -4.83
C LYS A 56 0.97 5.97 -5.64
N GLU A 57 1.41 6.48 -6.79
CA GLU A 57 2.48 5.86 -7.58
C GLU A 57 3.82 5.89 -6.82
N ILE A 58 4.14 6.96 -6.09
CA ILE A 58 5.34 7.01 -5.23
C ILE A 58 5.25 5.99 -4.08
N ILE A 59 4.07 5.81 -3.48
CA ILE A 59 3.86 4.83 -2.41
C ILE A 59 3.92 3.38 -2.93
N GLU A 60 3.34 3.09 -4.09
CA GLU A 60 3.43 1.76 -4.72
C GLU A 60 4.83 1.45 -5.28
N LEU A 61 5.54 2.42 -5.87
CA LEU A 61 6.94 2.23 -6.32
C LEU A 61 7.88 1.99 -5.13
N ARG A 62 7.69 2.69 -4.00
CA ARG A 62 8.50 2.47 -2.77
C ARG A 62 8.26 1.09 -2.14
N LEU A 63 7.05 0.53 -2.28
CA LEU A 63 6.72 -0.82 -1.79
C LEU A 63 7.27 -1.94 -2.69
N GLN A 64 7.39 -1.74 -4.00
CA GLN A 64 7.99 -2.75 -4.89
C GLN A 64 9.52 -2.85 -4.75
N ASP A 65 10.21 -1.75 -4.42
CA ASP A 65 11.68 -1.74 -4.28
C ASP A 65 12.19 -2.35 -2.96
N THR A 66 11.32 -2.63 -1.98
CA THR A 66 11.75 -3.17 -0.68
C THR A 66 11.71 -4.70 -0.56
N ASN A 67 11.23 -5.44 -1.58
CA ASN A 67 11.13 -6.91 -1.51
C ASN A 67 12.49 -7.59 -1.23
N GLY A 68 13.57 -7.05 -1.79
CA GLY A 68 14.92 -7.53 -1.48
C GLY A 68 15.28 -7.38 0.00
N ILE A 69 14.96 -6.22 0.59
CA ILE A 69 15.18 -5.94 2.01
C ILE A 69 14.25 -6.78 2.90
N GLU A 70 12.99 -6.96 2.50
CA GLU A 70 12.03 -7.79 3.21
C GLU A 70 12.52 -9.25 3.30
N ASN A 71 12.98 -9.82 2.18
CA ASN A 71 13.56 -11.17 2.17
C ASN A 71 14.85 -11.25 2.99
N PHE A 72 15.70 -10.22 2.93
CA PHE A 72 16.88 -10.13 3.78
C PHE A 72 16.51 -10.19 5.26
N VAL A 73 15.54 -9.39 5.71
CA VAL A 73 15.07 -9.36 7.10
C VAL A 73 14.46 -10.70 7.51
N LYS A 74 13.63 -11.30 6.66
CA LYS A 74 13.02 -12.62 6.91
C LYS A 74 14.08 -13.72 7.07
N ASN A 75 15.07 -13.76 6.18
CA ASN A 75 16.14 -14.76 6.24
C ASN A 75 17.05 -14.54 7.45
N PHE A 76 17.42 -13.29 7.72
CA PHE A 76 18.17 -12.92 8.92
C PHE A 76 17.44 -13.36 10.18
N ALA A 77 16.18 -12.98 10.35
CA ALA A 77 15.40 -13.32 11.53
C ALA A 77 15.28 -14.83 11.72
N LYS A 78 15.02 -15.59 10.64
CA LYS A 78 14.99 -17.05 10.70
C LYS A 78 16.32 -17.64 11.18
N SER A 79 17.45 -17.22 10.60
CA SER A 79 18.78 -17.71 10.98
C SER A 79 19.21 -17.28 12.38
N TYR A 80 18.85 -16.06 12.79
CA TYR A 80 19.25 -15.50 14.08
C TYR A 80 18.43 -16.06 15.24
N TYR A 81 17.11 -16.13 15.10
CA TYR A 81 16.20 -16.55 16.17
C TYR A 81 15.96 -18.05 16.21
N THR A 82 16.36 -18.81 15.18
CA THR A 82 16.39 -20.28 15.25
C THR A 82 17.72 -20.76 15.80
N TRP A 83 17.70 -21.51 16.88
CA TRP A 83 18.91 -22.03 17.51
C TRP A 83 18.64 -23.32 18.30
N ASN A 84 19.69 -24.10 18.48
CA ASN A 84 19.72 -25.31 19.28
C ASN A 84 21.04 -25.32 20.07
N ASN A 85 21.06 -26.00 21.21
CA ASN A 85 22.18 -26.06 22.14
C ASN A 85 23.23 -27.13 21.79
N SER A 86 23.04 -27.91 20.70
CA SER A 86 24.10 -28.82 20.23
C SER A 86 25.26 -28.03 19.59
N LYS A 87 26.48 -28.52 19.79
CA LYS A 87 27.69 -27.84 19.30
C LYS A 87 27.66 -27.62 17.79
N GLU A 88 27.23 -28.64 17.05
CA GLU A 88 27.12 -28.60 15.59
C GLU A 88 26.09 -27.56 15.13
N ALA A 89 24.97 -27.41 15.86
CA ALA A 89 23.96 -26.43 15.53
C ALA A 89 24.41 -25.00 15.84
N ILE A 90 25.19 -24.80 16.91
CA ILE A 90 25.78 -23.50 17.25
C ILE A 90 26.79 -23.07 16.19
N GLU A 91 27.65 -23.99 15.74
CA GLU A 91 28.61 -23.73 14.66
C GLU A 91 27.90 -23.41 13.33
N ALA A 92 26.88 -24.20 12.97
CA ALA A 92 26.08 -23.96 11.77
C ALA A 92 25.34 -22.62 11.82
N ARG A 93 24.77 -22.25 12.98
CA ARG A 93 24.13 -20.94 13.17
C ARG A 93 25.14 -19.81 13.01
N THR A 94 26.32 -19.93 13.62
CA THR A 94 27.39 -18.93 13.54
C THR A 94 27.76 -18.65 12.08
N GLN A 95 27.91 -19.71 11.29
CA GLN A 95 28.15 -19.57 9.84
C GLN A 95 26.96 -18.92 9.13
N ALA A 96 25.73 -19.34 9.42
CA ALA A 96 24.53 -18.82 8.79
C ALA A 96 24.32 -17.32 9.04
N ILE A 97 24.58 -16.83 10.26
CA ILE A 97 24.38 -15.41 10.61
C ILE A 97 25.57 -14.52 10.22
N SER A 98 26.73 -15.09 9.91
CA SER A 98 27.95 -14.33 9.56
C SER A 98 27.78 -13.45 8.31
N GLY A 99 26.91 -13.84 7.37
CA GLY A 99 26.59 -13.05 6.18
C GLY A 99 25.67 -11.85 6.44
N TYR A 100 25.12 -11.72 7.66
CA TYR A 100 24.17 -10.66 8.03
C TYR A 100 24.73 -9.69 9.07
N LEU A 101 25.72 -10.13 9.86
CA LEU A 101 26.25 -9.40 11.01
C LEU A 101 27.65 -8.86 10.72
N THR A 102 27.97 -7.66 11.23
CA THR A 102 29.36 -7.18 11.27
C THR A 102 30.21 -8.07 12.18
N LYS A 103 31.53 -8.01 12.05
CA LYS A 103 32.43 -8.82 12.87
C LYS A 103 32.23 -8.57 14.37
N GLU A 104 32.03 -7.31 14.74
CA GLU A 104 31.77 -6.92 16.13
C GLU A 104 30.48 -7.56 16.67
N LEU A 105 29.42 -7.60 15.85
CA LEU A 105 28.16 -8.24 16.24
C LEU A 105 28.26 -9.76 16.27
N GLN A 106 29.12 -10.37 15.44
CA GLN A 106 29.41 -11.80 15.51
C GLN A 106 30.15 -12.15 16.80
N ASP A 107 31.19 -11.38 17.15
CA ASP A 107 31.99 -11.58 18.36
C ASP A 107 31.12 -11.44 19.63
N LEU A 108 30.14 -10.53 19.63
CA LEU A 108 29.17 -10.39 20.73
C LEU A 108 28.17 -11.55 20.83
N ASN A 109 28.00 -12.35 19.77
CA ASN A 109 27.01 -13.43 19.73
C ASN A 109 27.59 -14.82 20.03
N VAL A 110 28.91 -14.94 20.18
CA VAL A 110 29.60 -16.23 20.34
C VAL A 110 29.06 -17.03 21.54
N ASP A 111 28.82 -16.36 22.66
CA ASP A 111 28.43 -17.00 23.93
C ASP A 111 26.93 -16.90 24.25
N THR A 112 26.11 -16.45 23.30
CA THR A 112 24.66 -16.24 23.53
C THR A 112 23.91 -17.55 23.79
N ILE A 113 24.33 -18.64 23.15
CA ILE A 113 23.68 -19.96 23.28
C ILE A 113 24.57 -20.87 24.11
N ARG A 114 24.03 -21.31 25.23
CA ARG A 114 24.74 -22.16 26.19
C ARG A 114 24.43 -23.64 25.95
N THR A 115 25.46 -24.47 25.82
CA THR A 115 25.31 -25.92 25.60
C THR A 115 24.75 -26.65 26.82
N ASP A 116 24.97 -26.12 28.02
CA ASP A 116 24.56 -26.73 29.29
C ASP A 116 23.08 -26.51 29.64
N ILE A 117 22.38 -25.62 28.91
CA ILE A 117 20.95 -25.35 29.09
C ILE A 117 20.21 -25.97 27.90
N PRO A 118 19.29 -26.94 28.11
CA PRO A 118 18.61 -27.68 27.05
C PRO A 118 17.44 -26.87 26.46
N THR A 119 17.76 -25.66 26.03
CA THR A 119 16.82 -24.75 25.40
C THR A 119 17.07 -24.69 23.89
N SER A 120 16.02 -24.45 23.13
CA SER A 120 16.10 -24.24 21.68
C SER A 120 14.97 -23.33 21.23
N SER A 121 15.15 -22.67 20.10
CA SER A 121 14.11 -21.86 19.47
C SER A 121 13.97 -22.24 18.00
N THR A 122 12.73 -22.29 17.53
CA THR A 122 12.40 -22.46 16.12
C THR A 122 11.48 -21.31 15.70
N VAL A 123 11.88 -20.56 14.68
CA VAL A 123 11.04 -19.51 14.11
C VAL A 123 9.90 -20.15 13.32
N THR A 124 8.67 -19.80 13.64
CA THR A 124 7.47 -20.26 12.93
C THR A 124 7.02 -19.26 11.87
N ASP A 125 7.13 -17.97 12.15
CA ASP A 125 6.77 -16.92 11.19
C ASP A 125 7.59 -15.64 11.41
N VAL A 126 7.71 -14.84 10.35
CA VAL A 126 8.34 -13.52 10.39
C VAL A 126 7.48 -12.54 9.59
N ILE A 127 6.96 -11.52 10.27
CA ILE A 127 6.14 -10.46 9.68
C ILE A 127 6.98 -9.19 9.63
N VAL A 128 7.19 -8.62 8.45
CA VAL A 128 7.84 -7.32 8.31
C VAL A 128 6.76 -6.24 8.28
N TRP A 129 6.77 -5.37 9.29
CA TRP A 129 5.77 -4.31 9.47
C TRP A 129 6.08 -3.08 8.63
N SER A 130 7.35 -2.68 8.58
CA SER A 130 7.77 -1.49 7.84
C SER A 130 9.24 -1.59 7.42
N ILE A 131 9.55 -0.93 6.30
CA ILE A 131 10.92 -0.71 5.82
C ILE A 131 11.05 0.78 5.51
N GLU A 132 12.01 1.42 6.16
CA GLU A 132 12.33 2.84 6.02
C GLU A 132 13.75 3.00 5.51
N GLN A 133 13.92 3.69 4.39
CA GLN A 133 15.24 4.02 3.86
C GLN A 133 15.74 5.33 4.47
N SER A 134 17.01 5.34 4.89
CA SER A 134 17.73 6.52 5.35
C SER A 134 18.98 6.71 4.49
N GLY A 135 19.11 7.86 3.84
CA GLY A 135 20.21 8.09 2.88
C GLY A 135 20.10 7.20 1.64
N THR A 136 21.24 6.86 1.03
CA THR A 136 21.30 6.05 -0.20
C THR A 136 21.21 4.56 0.10
N ASP A 137 21.95 4.09 1.12
CA ASP A 137 22.22 2.66 1.29
C ASP A 137 21.88 2.13 2.69
N THR A 138 21.16 2.89 3.52
CA THR A 138 20.75 2.44 4.86
C THR A 138 19.26 2.17 4.89
N PHE A 139 18.89 1.04 5.48
CA PHE A 139 17.50 0.67 5.69
C PHE A 139 17.27 0.35 7.16
N SER A 140 16.09 0.70 7.65
CA SER A 140 15.57 0.31 8.94
C SER A 140 14.32 -0.52 8.73
N ALA A 141 14.21 -1.65 9.41
CA ALA A 141 13.08 -2.54 9.33
C ALA A 141 12.49 -2.79 10.72
N THR A 142 11.16 -2.72 10.80
CA THR A 142 10.41 -3.17 11.97
C THR A 142 9.79 -4.51 11.62
N TYR A 143 10.01 -5.52 12.45
CA TYR A 143 9.52 -6.87 12.18
C TYR A 143 9.12 -7.59 13.48
N GLU A 144 8.21 -8.54 13.34
CA GLU A 144 7.77 -9.45 14.39
C GLU A 144 8.26 -10.86 14.06
N VAL A 145 8.71 -11.57 15.09
CA VAL A 145 9.13 -12.96 15.01
C VAL A 145 8.28 -13.78 15.94
N ASP A 146 7.61 -14.79 15.37
CA ASP A 146 6.91 -15.82 16.12
C ASP A 146 7.86 -17.01 16.29
N GLN A 147 8.05 -17.43 17.54
CA GLN A 147 9.01 -18.46 17.92
C GLN A 147 8.32 -19.53 18.76
N GLN A 148 8.74 -20.76 18.53
CA GLN A 148 8.50 -21.86 19.45
C GLN A 148 9.78 -22.11 20.24
N ILE A 149 9.75 -21.87 21.55
CA ILE A 149 10.84 -22.17 22.46
C ILE A 149 10.58 -23.50 23.13
N LYS A 150 11.59 -24.38 23.14
CA LYS A 150 11.57 -25.63 23.89
C LYS A 150 12.58 -25.57 25.01
N GLU A 151 12.19 -26.02 26.18
CA GLU A 151 13.04 -26.17 27.37
C GLU A 151 12.82 -27.58 27.94
N GLY A 152 13.74 -28.49 27.63
CA GLY A 152 13.52 -29.92 27.88
C GLY A 152 12.27 -30.44 27.15
N GLU A 153 11.30 -30.97 27.90
CA GLU A 153 10.02 -31.46 27.34
C GLU A 153 8.97 -30.36 27.17
N GLN A 154 9.17 -29.18 27.78
CA GLN A 154 8.20 -28.10 27.72
C GLN A 154 8.34 -27.30 26.43
N THR A 155 7.20 -26.89 25.87
CA THR A 155 7.14 -26.07 24.65
C THR A 155 6.26 -24.85 24.90
N SER A 156 6.74 -23.67 24.50
CA SER A 156 6.01 -22.41 24.61
C SER A 156 6.11 -21.62 23.30
N ASN A 157 5.08 -20.84 22.99
CA ASN A 157 5.08 -19.94 21.83
C ASN A 157 5.29 -18.51 22.32
N VAL A 158 6.24 -17.81 21.69
CA VAL A 158 6.65 -16.45 22.06
C VAL A 158 6.57 -15.57 20.82
N LYS A 159 6.01 -14.37 20.97
CA LYS A 159 6.04 -13.31 19.96
C LYS A 159 7.00 -12.22 20.39
N SER A 160 7.80 -11.70 19.47
CA SER A 160 8.74 -10.62 19.74
C SER A 160 8.71 -9.56 18.66
N ASN A 161 8.56 -8.29 19.05
CA ASN A 161 8.62 -7.14 18.15
C ASN A 161 10.02 -6.52 18.22
N LEU A 162 10.67 -6.38 17.08
CA LEU A 162 12.10 -6.08 16.96
C LEU A 162 12.35 -5.03 15.87
N TYR A 163 13.40 -4.24 16.10
CA TYR A 163 13.87 -3.22 15.17
C TYR A 163 15.28 -3.60 14.70
N CYS A 164 15.49 -3.66 13.39
CA CYS A 164 16.79 -3.88 12.78
C CYS A 164 17.15 -2.68 11.91
N LYS A 165 18.39 -2.21 12.02
CA LYS A 165 18.96 -1.20 11.13
C LYS A 165 20.10 -1.83 10.35
N SER A 166 19.93 -2.00 9.05
CA SER A 166 20.96 -2.54 8.16
C SER A 166 21.64 -1.40 7.38
N LEU A 167 22.97 -1.39 7.42
CA LEU A 167 23.80 -0.61 6.52
C LEU A 167 24.07 -1.49 5.29
N CYS A 168 23.43 -1.23 4.16
CA CYS A 168 23.71 -1.91 2.90
C CYS A 168 24.90 -1.23 2.20
N GLY A 169 26.03 -1.07 2.90
CA GLY A 169 27.25 -0.55 2.29
C GLY A 169 27.87 -1.63 1.41
N ARG A 170 27.83 -1.45 0.09
CA ARG A 170 28.72 -2.14 -0.84
C ARG A 170 29.82 -1.18 -1.27
#